data_AF-A0A533UZ00-F1
#
_entry.id   AF-A0A533UZ00-F1
#
_cell.length_a   1.000
_cell.length_b   1.000
_cell.length_c   1.000
_cell.angle_alpha   90.00
_cell.angle_beta   90.00
_cell.angle_gamma   90.00
#
_symmetry.space_group_name_H-M   'P 1'
#
loop_
_entity.id
_entity.type
_entity.pdbx_description
1 polymer ?
#
loop_
_entity_poly.entity_id
_entity_poly.type
_entity_poly.pdbx_seq_one_letter_code
_entity_poly.pdbx_strand_id
1 'polypeptide(L)'
;MIINRIGKLNPIILGTVISLAGSIGLLMFHSTGIAVSTNLAIIASGLSMSVTSVWNIVVSSSPKLFIGISVGVGALLLFLGMAIGPALTGVYLEGKQTIDGIPGAYPSPESYNLVYLTSAGLSAISLIFVFLLKKTTGKIQLESATTK
;
A
#
# COMPACT_ATOMS: atom_id res chain seq x y z
N MET A 1 13.47 21.43 16.06
CA MET A 1 12.51 21.62 14.95
C MET A 1 11.51 20.45 14.96
N ILE A 2 10.43 20.56 15.75
CA ILE A 2 9.34 19.55 15.89
C ILE A 2 8.00 20.26 15.60
N ILE A 3 7.91 20.82 14.41
CA ILE A 3 6.73 21.49 13.86
C ILE A 3 6.86 21.15 12.38
N ASN A 4 6.13 20.23 11.76
CA ASN A 4 4.74 19.81 11.91
C ASN A 4 4.67 18.35 11.39
N ARG A 5 4.80 17.31 12.25
CA ARG A 5 4.79 15.90 11.79
C ARG A 5 3.38 15.41 11.38
N ILE A 6 2.32 16.02 11.92
CA ILE A 6 0.93 15.62 11.66
C ILE A 6 0.51 16.01 10.23
N GLY A 7 0.95 17.16 9.73
CA GLY A 7 0.73 17.54 8.33
C GLY A 7 1.39 16.59 7.32
N LYS A 8 2.51 15.94 7.71
CA LYS A 8 3.25 15.02 6.83
C LYS A 8 2.51 13.71 6.55
N LEU A 9 1.55 13.31 7.39
CA LEU A 9 0.79 12.08 7.21
C LEU A 9 -0.42 12.24 6.28
N ASN A 10 -0.92 13.46 6.08
CA ASN A 10 -2.12 13.70 5.26
C ASN A 10 -1.95 13.25 3.80
N PRO A 11 -0.82 13.50 3.11
CA PRO A 11 -0.57 12.94 1.78
C PRO A 11 -0.55 11.41 1.75
N ILE A 12 -0.06 10.76 2.83
CA ILE A 12 -0.07 9.29 2.94
C ILE A 12 -1.51 8.79 3.05
N ILE A 13 -2.34 9.42 3.89
CA ILE A 13 -3.78 9.08 4.04
C ILE A 13 -4.49 9.23 2.70
N LEU A 14 -4.30 10.36 2.02
CA LEU A 14 -4.95 10.60 0.73
C LEU A 14 -4.51 9.57 -0.31
N GLY A 15 -3.21 9.25 -0.35
CA GLY A 15 -2.67 8.27 -1.28
C GLY A 15 -3.20 6.86 -1.01
N THR A 16 -3.29 6.45 0.26
CA THR A 16 -3.83 5.13 0.62
C THR A 16 -5.33 5.03 0.37
N VAL A 17 -6.10 6.11 0.55
CA VAL A 17 -7.53 6.16 0.18
C VAL A 17 -7.70 6.02 -1.33
N ILE A 18 -6.90 6.72 -2.14
CA ILE A 18 -6.92 6.59 -3.61
C ILE A 18 -6.56 5.16 -4.04
N SER A 19 -5.52 4.57 -3.47
CA SER A 19 -5.13 3.18 -3.77
C SER A 19 -6.18 2.15 -3.33
N LEU A 20 -6.86 2.39 -2.21
CA LEU A 20 -7.98 1.56 -1.78
C LEU A 20 -9.15 1.67 -2.76
N ALA A 21 -9.50 2.87 -3.20
CA ALA A 21 -10.56 3.09 -4.18
C ALA A 21 -10.26 2.36 -5.51
N GLY A 22 -9.02 2.44 -6.01
CA GLY A 22 -8.61 1.70 -7.20
C GLY A 22 -8.60 0.18 -7.01
N SER A 23 -8.20 -0.33 -5.83
CA SER A 23 -8.28 -1.76 -5.52
C SER A 23 -9.72 -2.28 -5.44
N ILE A 24 -10.63 -1.53 -4.81
CA ILE A 24 -12.07 -1.84 -4.80
C ILE A 24 -12.64 -1.75 -6.23
N GLY A 25 -12.20 -0.76 -7.00
CA GLY A 25 -12.55 -0.61 -8.40
C GLY A 25 -12.15 -1.81 -9.25
N LEU A 26 -10.95 -2.38 -9.05
CA LEU A 26 -10.55 -3.63 -9.70
C LEU A 26 -11.48 -4.79 -9.34
N LEU A 27 -11.84 -4.91 -8.06
CA LEU A 27 -12.72 -6.00 -7.60
C LEU A 27 -14.12 -5.92 -8.25
N MET A 28 -14.65 -4.71 -8.47
CA MET A 28 -15.97 -4.52 -9.08
C MET A 28 -15.95 -4.42 -10.61
N PHE A 29 -14.85 -3.91 -11.20
CA PHE A 29 -14.76 -3.53 -12.61
C PHE A 29 -13.46 -4.03 -13.26
N HIS A 30 -13.45 -5.30 -13.67
CA HIS A 30 -12.30 -5.93 -14.36
C HIS A 30 -12.69 -6.69 -15.63
N SER A 31 -13.88 -6.44 -16.19
CA SER A 31 -14.37 -7.13 -17.39
C SER A 31 -13.69 -6.71 -18.69
N THR A 32 -13.00 -5.56 -18.71
CA THR A 32 -12.33 -5.04 -19.91
C THR A 32 -10.92 -4.54 -19.58
N GLY A 33 -10.02 -4.57 -20.56
CA GLY A 33 -8.65 -4.05 -20.39
C GLY A 33 -8.62 -2.58 -19.98
N ILE A 34 -9.51 -1.75 -20.54
CA ILE A 34 -9.61 -0.31 -20.19
C ILE A 34 -10.01 -0.13 -18.72
N ALA A 35 -10.97 -0.91 -18.22
CA ALA A 35 -11.38 -0.84 -16.81
C ALA A 35 -10.22 -1.24 -15.88
N VAL A 36 -9.51 -2.32 -16.21
CA VAL A 36 -8.34 -2.77 -15.43
C VAL A 36 -7.24 -1.71 -15.43
N SER A 37 -6.85 -1.18 -16.61
CA SER A 37 -5.80 -0.16 -16.73
C SER A 37 -6.16 1.13 -16.00
N THR A 38 -7.42 1.56 -16.05
CA THR A 38 -7.89 2.75 -15.32
C THR A 38 -7.73 2.58 -13.82
N ASN A 39 -8.16 1.45 -13.28
CA ASN A 39 -7.99 1.18 -11.85
C ASN A 39 -6.52 1.02 -11.45
N LEU A 40 -5.68 0.42 -12.30
CA LEU A 40 -4.22 0.37 -12.09
C LEU A 40 -3.60 1.76 -12.05
N ALA A 41 -4.01 2.67 -12.93
CA ALA A 41 -3.54 4.05 -12.92
C ALA A 41 -3.95 4.79 -11.64
N ILE A 42 -5.18 4.56 -11.15
CA ILE A 42 -5.64 5.08 -9.86
C ILE A 42 -4.74 4.55 -8.73
N ILE A 43 -4.51 3.24 -8.65
CA ILE A 43 -3.64 2.63 -7.64
C ILE A 43 -2.22 3.21 -7.72
N ALA A 44 -1.64 3.30 -8.92
CA ALA A 44 -0.29 3.83 -9.12
C ALA A 44 -0.18 5.29 -8.66
N SER A 45 -1.19 6.12 -8.95
CA SER A 45 -1.23 7.52 -8.51
C SER A 45 -1.27 7.65 -6.98
N GLY A 46 -2.10 6.84 -6.31
CA GLY A 46 -2.19 6.81 -4.84
C GLY A 46 -0.89 6.33 -4.20
N LEU A 47 -0.33 5.23 -4.71
CA LEU A 47 0.94 4.68 -4.24
C LEU A 47 2.09 5.65 -4.42
N SER A 48 2.19 6.35 -5.56
CA SER A 48 3.24 7.34 -5.80
C SER A 48 3.25 8.44 -4.73
N MET A 49 2.07 8.97 -4.40
CA MET A 49 1.93 9.99 -3.37
C MET A 49 2.25 9.45 -1.96
N SER A 50 1.80 8.23 -1.63
CA SER A 50 2.13 7.61 -0.35
C SER A 50 3.63 7.32 -0.21
N VAL A 51 4.27 6.72 -1.23
CA VAL A 51 5.68 6.32 -1.20
C VAL A 51 6.60 7.54 -1.10
N THR A 52 6.36 8.58 -1.90
CA THR A 52 7.15 9.83 -1.82
C THR A 52 7.02 10.49 -0.45
N SER A 53 5.82 10.50 0.12
CA SER A 53 5.58 11.06 1.46
C SER A 53 6.23 10.24 2.58
N VAL A 54 6.19 8.91 2.47
CA VAL A 54 6.89 8.00 3.40
C VAL A 54 8.40 8.29 3.38
N TRP A 55 9.02 8.37 2.21
CA TRP A 55 10.45 8.66 2.11
C TRP A 55 10.83 10.00 2.70
N ASN A 56 10.02 11.03 2.45
CA ASN A 56 10.21 12.35 3.05
C ASN A 56 10.12 12.30 4.58
N ILE A 57 9.20 11.50 5.15
CA ILE A 57 9.09 11.31 6.60
C ILE A 57 10.30 10.57 7.14
N VAL A 58 10.75 9.49 6.49
CA VAL A 58 11.91 8.70 6.92
C VAL A 58 13.14 9.61 6.99
N VAL A 59 13.49 10.27 5.88
CA VAL A 59 14.67 11.15 5.84
C VAL A 59 14.57 12.29 6.85
N SER A 60 13.42 12.95 6.94
CA SER A 60 13.26 14.12 7.83
C SER A 60 13.07 13.78 9.31
N SER A 61 12.78 12.52 9.65
CA SER A 61 12.61 12.06 11.03
C SER A 61 13.83 11.34 11.59
N SER A 62 14.77 10.95 10.74
CA SER A 62 16.00 10.28 11.14
C SER A 62 17.04 11.27 11.68
N PRO A 63 17.80 10.90 12.74
CA PRO A 63 18.98 11.66 13.13
C PRO A 63 19.99 11.70 11.98
N LYS A 64 20.70 12.82 11.80
CA LYS A 64 21.60 13.06 10.66
C LYS A 64 22.63 11.93 10.43
N LEU A 65 23.17 11.37 11.52
CA LEU A 65 24.15 10.27 11.48
C LEU A 65 23.56 8.91 11.07
N PHE A 66 22.24 8.73 11.16
CA PHE A 66 21.55 7.46 10.95
C PHE A 66 20.54 7.48 9.77
N ILE A 67 20.58 8.51 8.92
CA ILE A 67 19.70 8.62 7.75
C ILE A 67 19.90 7.40 6.83
N GLY A 68 21.15 7.05 6.52
CA GLY A 68 21.47 5.92 5.64
C GLY A 68 20.91 4.59 6.14
N ILE A 69 21.01 4.32 7.45
CA ILE A 69 20.45 3.11 8.07
C ILE A 69 18.92 3.13 7.96
N SER A 70 18.29 4.25 8.30
CA SER A 70 16.82 4.38 8.27
C SER A 70 16.26 4.21 6.85
N VAL A 71 16.92 4.81 5.86
CA VAL A 71 16.55 4.69 4.45
C VAL A 71 16.76 3.25 3.98
N GLY A 72 17.88 2.62 4.35
CA GLY A 72 18.17 1.23 4.04
C GLY A 72 17.11 0.27 4.58
N VAL A 73 16.73 0.40 5.86
CA VAL A 73 15.65 -0.41 6.45
C VAL A 73 14.31 -0.15 5.76
N GLY A 74 14.00 1.12 5.46
CA GLY A 74 12.80 1.46 4.69
C GLY A 74 12.76 0.79 3.31
N ALA A 75 13.91 0.72 2.62
CA ALA A 75 14.01 0.12 1.29
C ALA A 75 13.86 -1.41 1.37
N LEU A 76 14.47 -2.04 2.37
CA LEU A 76 14.31 -3.47 2.63
C LEU A 76 12.84 -3.84 2.84
N LEU A 77 12.11 -3.07 3.65
CA LEU A 77 10.67 -3.28 3.88
C LEU A 77 9.84 -3.10 2.60
N LEU A 78 10.18 -2.09 1.77
CA LEU A 78 9.52 -1.87 0.48
C LEU A 78 9.75 -3.06 -0.46
N PHE A 79 10.99 -3.55 -0.57
CA PHE A 79 11.33 -4.68 -1.44
C PHE A 79 10.65 -5.98 -1.00
N LEU A 80 10.54 -6.21 0.32
CA LEU A 80 9.75 -7.33 0.83
C LEU A 80 8.30 -7.25 0.35
N GLY A 81 7.67 -6.08 0.43
CA GLY A 81 6.32 -5.89 -0.11
C GLY A 81 6.23 -6.15 -1.62
N MET A 82 7.20 -5.63 -2.39
CA MET A 82 7.28 -5.85 -3.85
C MET A 82 7.50 -7.31 -4.24
N ALA A 83 8.14 -8.12 -3.38
CA ALA A 83 8.33 -9.54 -3.61
C ALA A 83 7.08 -10.36 -3.22
N ILE A 84 6.44 -10.02 -2.10
CA ILE A 84 5.26 -10.74 -1.59
C ILE A 84 4.07 -10.65 -2.56
N GLY A 85 3.83 -9.48 -3.16
CA GLY A 85 2.69 -9.26 -4.07
C GLY A 85 2.64 -10.24 -5.26
N PRO A 86 3.68 -10.29 -6.12
CA PRO A 86 3.78 -11.24 -7.21
C PRO A 86 3.78 -12.71 -6.76
N ALA A 87 4.42 -13.02 -5.62
CA ALA A 87 4.42 -14.38 -5.08
C ALA A 87 3.01 -14.87 -4.69
N LEU A 88 2.26 -14.05 -3.95
CA LEU A 88 0.85 -14.36 -3.60
C LEU A 88 -0.03 -14.46 -4.85
N THR A 89 0.16 -13.55 -5.80
CA THR A 89 -0.55 -13.60 -7.08
C THR A 89 -0.27 -14.89 -7.83
N GLY A 90 1.00 -15.33 -7.87
CA GLY A 90 1.39 -16.61 -8.45
C GLY A 90 0.64 -17.78 -7.83
N VAL A 91 0.58 -17.85 -6.50
CA VAL A 91 -0.16 -18.91 -5.78
C VAL A 91 -1.65 -18.91 -6.11
N TYR A 92 -2.29 -17.74 -6.20
CA TYR A 92 -3.72 -17.65 -6.55
C TYR A 92 -4.01 -18.04 -8.00
N LEU A 93 -3.08 -17.78 -8.92
CA LEU A 93 -3.21 -18.17 -10.31
C LEU A 93 -2.90 -19.67 -10.52
N GLU A 94 -1.94 -20.22 -9.77
CA GLU A 94 -1.52 -21.62 -9.84
C GLU A 94 -2.55 -22.58 -9.20
N GLY A 95 -3.18 -22.20 -8.09
CA GLY A 95 -4.13 -23.06 -7.36
C GLY A 95 -5.43 -23.43 -8.09
N LYS A 96 -5.63 -22.95 -9.32
CA LYS A 96 -6.79 -23.23 -10.18
C LYS A 96 -6.35 -23.79 -11.55
N GLN A 97 -5.32 -24.65 -11.54
CA GLN A 97 -4.92 -25.40 -12.74
C GLN A 97 -6.09 -26.26 -13.25
N THR A 98 -6.33 -26.09 -14.55
CA THR A 98 -7.16 -26.90 -15.46
C THR A 98 -7.63 -28.24 -14.93
N ILE A 99 -8.96 -28.47 -15.00
CA ILE A 99 -9.51 -29.82 -15.12
C ILE A 99 -8.78 -30.49 -16.29
N ASP A 100 -8.17 -31.66 -16.05
CA ASP A 100 -7.49 -32.43 -17.09
C ASP A 100 -8.38 -32.56 -18.34
N GLY A 101 -7.86 -32.10 -19.48
CA GLY A 101 -8.48 -32.32 -20.80
C GLY A 101 -9.41 -31.24 -21.34
N ILE A 102 -9.59 -30.08 -20.68
CA ILE A 102 -10.36 -28.96 -21.24
C ILE A 102 -9.43 -27.80 -21.63
N PRO A 103 -9.18 -27.55 -22.93
CA PRO A 103 -8.45 -26.37 -23.39
C PRO A 103 -9.30 -25.11 -23.15
N GLY A 104 -8.77 -24.11 -22.41
CA GLY A 104 -9.21 -22.72 -22.63
C GLY A 104 -9.54 -21.77 -21.48
N ALA A 105 -9.22 -22.00 -20.20
CA ALA A 105 -9.42 -20.94 -19.20
C ALA A 105 -8.41 -20.97 -18.05
N TYR A 106 -7.13 -20.79 -18.39
CA TYR A 106 -6.10 -20.47 -17.43
C TYR A 106 -5.61 -19.03 -17.68
N PRO A 107 -5.58 -18.15 -16.66
CA PRO A 107 -6.06 -18.33 -15.28
C PRO A 107 -7.60 -18.25 -15.15
N SER A 108 -8.16 -18.82 -14.08
CA SER A 108 -9.60 -18.73 -13.81
C SER A 108 -10.02 -17.30 -13.43
N PRO A 109 -11.21 -16.82 -13.84
CA PRO A 109 -11.72 -15.51 -13.41
C PRO A 109 -11.78 -15.33 -11.88
N GLU A 110 -12.01 -16.42 -11.16
CA GLU A 110 -12.07 -16.42 -9.69
C GLU A 110 -10.70 -16.13 -9.05
N SER A 111 -9.60 -16.57 -9.67
CA SER A 111 -8.24 -16.26 -9.20
C SER A 111 -7.97 -14.75 -9.22
N TYR A 112 -8.45 -14.03 -10.23
CA TYR A 112 -8.33 -12.57 -10.29
C TYR A 112 -9.12 -11.88 -9.17
N ASN A 113 -10.31 -12.39 -8.83
CA ASN A 113 -11.09 -11.88 -7.70
C ASN A 113 -10.32 -12.00 -6.38
N LEU A 114 -9.62 -13.12 -6.14
CA LEU A 114 -8.80 -13.30 -4.95
C LEU A 114 -7.61 -12.32 -4.89
N VAL A 115 -6.97 -12.06 -6.04
CA VAL A 115 -5.89 -11.06 -6.16
C VAL A 115 -6.41 -9.66 -5.85
N TYR A 116 -7.55 -9.26 -6.42
CA TYR A 116 -8.10 -7.93 -6.20
C TYR A 116 -8.63 -7.77 -4.77
N LEU A 117 -9.22 -8.83 -4.18
CA LEU A 117 -9.68 -8.83 -2.80
C LEU A 117 -8.52 -8.66 -1.82
N THR A 118 -7.41 -9.37 -2.03
CA THR A 118 -6.21 -9.20 -1.21
C THR A 118 -5.58 -7.82 -1.37
N SER A 119 -5.54 -7.28 -2.59
CA SER A 119 -5.10 -5.89 -2.82
C SER A 119 -5.94 -4.86 -2.05
N ALA A 120 -7.27 -5.01 -2.08
CA ALA A 120 -8.18 -4.17 -1.33
C ALA A 120 -8.00 -4.32 0.19
N GLY A 121 -7.86 -5.57 0.67
CA GLY A 121 -7.62 -5.88 2.07
C GLY A 121 -6.32 -5.26 2.60
N LEU A 122 -5.21 -5.42 1.87
CA LEU A 122 -3.91 -4.83 2.23
C LEU A 122 -3.97 -3.30 2.22
N SER A 123 -4.68 -2.70 1.25
CA SER A 123 -4.88 -1.24 1.20
C SER A 123 -5.69 -0.74 2.41
N ALA A 124 -6.72 -1.48 2.83
CA ALA A 124 -7.50 -1.16 4.02
C ALA A 124 -6.68 -1.28 5.32
N ILE A 125 -5.88 -2.35 5.45
CA ILE A 125 -4.96 -2.53 6.59
C ILE A 125 -3.94 -1.40 6.65
N SER A 126 -3.37 -1.01 5.51
CA SER A 126 -2.44 0.13 5.43
C SER A 126 -3.11 1.42 5.89
N LEU A 127 -4.34 1.70 5.45
CA LEU A 127 -5.10 2.86 5.88
C LEU A 127 -5.34 2.87 7.40
N ILE A 128 -5.66 1.71 8.00
CA ILE A 128 -5.78 1.55 9.46
C ILE A 128 -4.46 1.91 10.15
N PHE A 129 -3.32 1.38 9.68
CA PHE A 129 -2.01 1.71 10.26
C PHE A 129 -1.67 3.19 10.18
N VAL A 130 -2.00 3.86 9.07
CA VAL A 130 -1.76 5.31 8.94
C VAL A 130 -2.61 6.10 9.94
N PHE A 131 -3.87 5.70 10.17
CA PHE A 131 -4.70 6.33 11.20
C PHE A 131 -4.18 6.08 12.62
N LEU A 132 -3.73 4.86 12.92
CA LEU A 132 -3.10 4.54 14.20
C LEU A 132 -1.83 5.36 14.41
N LEU A 133 -0.99 5.50 13.38
CA LEU A 133 0.23 6.31 13.43
C LEU A 133 -0.09 7.79 13.68
N LYS A 134 -1.12 8.33 13.02
CA LYS A 134 -1.59 9.72 13.23
C LYS A 134 -2.05 9.93 14.67
N LYS A 135 -2.82 8.99 15.23
CA LYS A 135 -3.29 9.02 16.62
C LYS A 135 -2.11 8.98 17.60
N THR A 136 -1.17 8.06 17.43
CA THR A 136 -0.01 7.90 18.31
C THR A 136 0.92 9.12 18.26
N THR A 137 1.18 9.66 17.07
CA THR A 137 2.01 10.86 16.90
C THR A 137 1.38 12.08 17.56
N GLY A 138 0.05 12.23 17.49
CA GLY A 138 -0.68 13.29 18.18
C GLY A 138 -0.55 13.18 19.70
N LYS A 139 -0.67 11.97 20.27
CA LYS A 139 -0.51 11.73 21.72
C LYS A 139 0.87 12.12 22.23
N ILE A 140 1.94 11.67 21.57
CA ILE A 140 3.32 11.96 21.98
C ILE A 140 3.59 13.48 21.99
N GLN A 141 3.02 14.21 21.02
CA GLN A 141 3.17 15.68 20.98
C GLN A 141 2.49 16.37 22.17
N LEU A 142 1.28 15.93 22.53
CA LEU A 142 0.54 16.48 23.67
C LEU A 142 1.31 16.25 24.98
N GLU A 143 1.82 15.03 25.21
CA GLU A 143 2.57 14.68 26.43
C GLU A 143 3.88 15.49 26.55
N SER A 144 4.57 15.74 25.43
CA SER A 144 5.79 16.56 25.39
C SER A 144 5.54 18.06 25.62
N ALA A 145 4.30 18.52 25.43
CA ALA A 145 3.90 19.91 25.66
C ALA A 145 3.49 20.16 27.13
N THR A 146 3.01 19.13 27.82
CA THR A 146 2.62 19.20 29.25
C THR A 146 3.79 18.96 30.23
N THR A 147 4.93 18.46 29.75
CA THR A 147 6.15 18.25 30.56
C THR A 147 7.15 19.41 30.49
N LYS A 148 6.76 20.53 29.87
CA LYS A 148 7.51 21.79 29.85
C LYS A 148 6.78 22.84 30.69
#